data_AF-A0A9D7MJP6-F1
#
_entry.id   AF-A0A9D7MJP6-F1
#
_cell.length_a   1.000
_cell.length_b   1.000
_cell.length_c   1.000
_cell.angle_alpha   90.00
_cell.angle_beta   90.00
_cell.angle_gamma   90.00
#
_symmetry.space_group_name_H-M   'P 1'
#
loop_
_entity.id
_entity.type
_entity.pdbx_description
1 polymer ?
#
loop_
_entity_poly.entity_id
_entity_poly.type
_entity_poly.pdbx_seq_one_letter_code
_entity_poly.pdbx_strand_id
1 'polypeptide(L)'
;MSPEQFYFTYILKKRFFQILIFILIGSAGASYTQTTRVDDIDITGNDHFTYSDLVLSMVTKKGALFSPEQFTTDLMTIRSRYKNDGYLFVKFNNSGLSYNEDSSLVDITISIDEGQVVTLGKIDINGNTELKDAQILSALNFASGDVLNDKASNQT
;
A
#
# COMPACT_ATOMS: atom_id res chain seq x y z
N MET A 1 -14.89 -54.02 6.95
CA MET A 1 -14.02 -52.94 6.43
C MET A 1 -13.35 -52.30 7.64
N SER A 2 -12.02 -52.17 7.67
CA SER A 2 -11.32 -51.61 8.84
C SER A 2 -11.50 -50.08 8.91
N PRO A 3 -11.36 -49.45 10.10
CA PRO A 3 -11.51 -48.00 10.26
C PRO A 3 -10.60 -47.18 9.31
N GLU A 4 -9.40 -47.68 9.02
CA GLU A 4 -8.46 -47.05 8.08
C GLU A 4 -8.99 -47.03 6.65
N GLN A 5 -9.68 -48.10 6.22
CA GLN A 5 -10.29 -48.19 4.90
C GLN A 5 -11.48 -47.20 4.77
N PHE A 6 -12.18 -46.92 5.88
CA PHE A 6 -13.26 -45.94 5.94
C PHE A 6 -12.73 -44.51 5.80
N TYR A 7 -11.63 -44.19 6.49
CA TYR A 7 -10.96 -42.89 6.40
C TYR A 7 -10.39 -42.63 5.01
N PHE A 8 -9.74 -43.63 4.40
CA PHE A 8 -9.22 -43.55 3.04
C PHE A 8 -10.35 -43.35 2.01
N THR A 9 -11.45 -44.11 2.16
CA THR A 9 -12.64 -43.96 1.30
C THR A 9 -13.29 -42.60 1.45
N TYR A 10 -13.35 -42.06 2.67
CA TYR A 10 -13.87 -40.73 2.96
C TYR A 10 -13.01 -39.63 2.32
N ILE A 11 -11.68 -39.68 2.47
CA ILE A 11 -10.77 -38.72 1.85
C ILE A 11 -10.86 -38.79 0.33
N LEU A 12 -10.86 -40.00 -0.26
CA LEU A 12 -11.00 -40.14 -1.71
C LEU A 12 -12.31 -39.56 -2.19
N LYS A 13 -13.46 -39.92 -1.59
CA LYS A 13 -14.77 -39.37 -2.00
C LYS A 13 -14.85 -37.85 -1.81
N LYS A 14 -14.25 -37.30 -0.75
CA LYS A 14 -14.19 -35.86 -0.48
C LYS A 14 -13.32 -35.12 -1.51
N ARG A 15 -12.13 -35.63 -1.84
CA ARG A 15 -11.27 -35.06 -2.89
C ARG A 15 -11.86 -35.23 -4.29
N PHE A 16 -12.53 -36.34 -4.58
CA PHE A 16 -13.20 -36.59 -5.86
C PHE A 16 -14.42 -35.67 -6.05
N PHE A 17 -15.20 -35.42 -5.00
CA PHE A 17 -16.32 -34.48 -5.01
C PHE A 17 -15.84 -33.03 -5.23
N GLN A 18 -14.73 -32.65 -4.60
CA GLN A 18 -14.11 -31.33 -4.81
C GLN A 18 -13.61 -31.15 -6.24
N ILE A 19 -12.96 -32.16 -6.83
CA ILE A 19 -12.54 -32.10 -8.25
C ILE A 19 -13.76 -32.06 -9.20
N LEU A 20 -14.87 -32.72 -8.85
CA LEU A 20 -16.10 -32.67 -9.64
C LEU A 20 -16.75 -31.27 -9.65
N ILE A 21 -16.67 -30.53 -8.55
CA ILE A 21 -17.11 -29.12 -8.48
C ILE A 21 -16.32 -28.26 -9.46
N PHE A 22 -15.00 -28.45 -9.59
CA PHE A 22 -14.18 -27.73 -10.56
C PHE A 22 -14.51 -28.07 -12.02
N ILE A 23 -14.90 -29.32 -12.32
CA ILE A 23 -15.25 -29.75 -13.69
C ILE A 23 -16.67 -29.28 -14.09
N LEU A 24 -17.61 -29.21 -13.15
CA LEU A 24 -18.98 -28.71 -13.42
C LEU A 24 -19.06 -27.18 -13.56
N ILE A 25 -18.13 -26.43 -12.96
CA ILE A 25 -18.04 -24.96 -13.11
C ILE A 25 -17.25 -24.55 -14.37
N GLY A 26 -16.60 -25.51 -15.05
CA GLY A 26 -15.66 -25.28 -16.14
C GLY A 26 -16.21 -24.80 -17.49
N SER A 27 -17.49 -24.40 -17.61
CA SER A 27 -18.02 -23.96 -18.92
C SER A 27 -19.19 -22.98 -18.84
N ALA A 28 -19.04 -21.88 -18.12
CA ALA A 28 -19.71 -20.60 -18.42
C ALA A 28 -19.19 -19.57 -17.43
N GLY A 29 -18.88 -18.36 -17.90
CA GLY A 29 -18.41 -17.24 -17.06
C GLY A 29 -19.43 -16.81 -16.01
N ALA A 30 -19.55 -17.56 -14.93
CA ALA A 30 -20.04 -17.05 -13.66
C ALA A 30 -18.94 -16.14 -13.11
N SER A 31 -18.94 -14.89 -13.53
CA SER A 31 -18.38 -13.81 -12.72
C SER A 31 -19.15 -13.83 -11.41
N TYR A 32 -18.62 -14.54 -10.41
CA TYR A 32 -18.90 -14.19 -9.03
C TYR A 32 -18.34 -12.77 -8.85
N THR A 33 -19.14 -11.75 -9.16
CA THR A 33 -18.88 -10.38 -8.72
C THR A 33 -19.10 -10.37 -7.23
N GLN A 34 -18.17 -10.98 -6.52
CA GLN A 34 -18.14 -10.90 -5.09
C GLN A 34 -17.71 -9.48 -4.76
N THR A 35 -18.66 -8.72 -4.23
CA THR A 35 -18.43 -7.36 -3.77
C THR A 35 -17.73 -7.44 -2.42
N THR A 36 -16.42 -7.62 -2.45
CA THR A 36 -15.62 -7.62 -1.23
C THR A 36 -15.71 -6.26 -0.55
N ARG A 37 -16.00 -6.25 0.75
CA ARG A 37 -15.98 -5.05 1.58
C ARG A 37 -14.77 -5.07 2.50
N VAL A 38 -14.26 -3.89 2.83
CA VAL A 38 -13.19 -3.76 3.83
C VAL A 38 -13.77 -4.03 5.20
N ASP A 39 -13.27 -5.03 5.92
CA ASP A 39 -13.68 -5.31 7.30
C ASP A 39 -12.83 -4.51 8.28
N ASP A 40 -11.51 -4.58 8.15
CA ASP A 40 -10.60 -3.75 8.94
C ASP A 40 -9.40 -3.21 8.15
N ILE A 41 -8.84 -2.11 8.68
CA ILE A 41 -7.60 -1.52 8.17
C ILE A 41 -6.66 -1.34 9.35
N ASP A 42 -5.59 -2.12 9.38
CA ASP A 42 -4.49 -1.99 10.32
C ASP A 42 -3.30 -1.30 9.67
N ILE A 43 -2.71 -0.33 10.35
CA ILE A 43 -1.54 0.40 9.89
C ILE A 43 -0.50 0.39 11.01
N THR A 44 0.71 -0.03 10.66
CA THR A 44 1.83 -0.18 11.61
C THR A 44 3.09 0.48 11.07
N GLY A 45 3.98 0.90 11.98
CA GLY A 45 5.23 1.60 11.66
C GLY A 45 5.03 3.04 11.20
N ASN A 46 3.89 3.64 11.52
CA ASN A 46 3.57 5.05 11.30
C ASN A 46 3.86 5.87 12.57
N ASP A 47 5.12 6.23 12.79
CA ASP A 47 5.54 7.03 13.95
C ASP A 47 5.39 8.54 13.68
N HIS A 48 5.50 8.98 12.43
CA HIS A 48 5.38 10.38 12.02
C HIS A 48 3.94 10.84 11.81
N PHE A 49 3.13 10.02 11.11
CA PHE A 49 1.69 10.30 10.92
C PHE A 49 0.84 9.45 11.85
N THR A 50 -0.22 10.05 12.40
CA THR A 50 -1.19 9.26 13.16
C THR A 50 -1.97 8.32 12.24
N TYR A 51 -2.49 7.23 12.80
CA TYR A 51 -3.40 6.32 12.09
C TYR A 51 -4.54 7.11 11.40
N SER A 52 -5.12 8.08 12.11
CA SER A 52 -6.22 8.89 11.58
C SER A 52 -5.80 9.74 10.39
N ASP A 53 -4.61 10.35 10.41
CA ASP A 53 -4.10 11.16 9.29
C ASP A 53 -3.95 10.34 8.01
N LEU A 54 -3.45 9.11 8.16
CA LEU A 54 -3.25 8.18 7.05
C LEU A 54 -4.60 7.70 6.52
N VAL A 55 -5.48 7.19 7.38
CA VAL A 55 -6.80 6.72 6.96
C VAL A 55 -7.60 7.85 6.32
N LEU A 56 -7.60 9.07 6.86
CA LEU A 56 -8.30 10.21 6.26
C LEU A 56 -7.80 10.56 4.85
N SER A 57 -6.52 10.31 4.55
CA SER A 57 -5.94 10.54 3.23
C SER A 57 -6.30 9.48 2.18
N MET A 58 -6.76 8.31 2.62
CA MET A 58 -7.19 7.22 1.74
C MET A 58 -8.64 7.41 1.30
N VAL A 59 -8.98 6.91 0.11
CA VAL A 59 -10.38 6.74 -0.31
C VAL A 59 -10.93 5.43 0.24
N THR A 60 -10.13 4.38 0.31
CA THR A 60 -10.50 3.09 0.93
C THR A 60 -10.81 3.29 2.41
N LYS A 61 -12.00 2.88 2.84
CA LYS A 61 -12.45 2.95 4.24
C LYS A 61 -13.02 1.61 4.70
N LYS A 62 -12.94 1.37 6.01
CA LYS A 62 -13.69 0.32 6.68
C LYS A 62 -15.17 0.37 6.28
N GLY A 63 -15.71 -0.79 5.92
CA GLY A 63 -17.07 -0.97 5.45
C GLY A 63 -17.30 -0.60 3.99
N ALA A 64 -16.38 0.03 3.28
CA ALA A 64 -16.54 0.36 1.85
C ALA A 64 -16.28 -0.86 0.95
N LEU A 65 -16.67 -0.78 -0.32
CA LEU A 65 -16.27 -1.77 -1.32
C LEU A 65 -14.75 -1.69 -1.53
N PHE A 66 -14.10 -2.85 -1.53
CA PHE A 66 -12.67 -2.94 -1.80
C PHE A 66 -12.41 -2.84 -3.31
N SER A 67 -11.45 -2.00 -3.68
CA SER A 67 -10.93 -1.90 -5.03
C SER A 67 -9.40 -1.99 -4.97
N PRO A 68 -8.77 -3.00 -5.59
CA PRO A 68 -7.31 -3.11 -5.63
C PRO A 68 -6.62 -1.90 -6.28
N GLU A 69 -7.26 -1.32 -7.30
CA GLU A 69 -6.76 -0.12 -7.98
C GLU A 69 -6.78 1.08 -7.04
N GLN A 70 -7.92 1.29 -6.35
CA GLN A 70 -8.04 2.38 -5.38
C GLN A 70 -7.07 2.22 -4.22
N PHE A 71 -6.89 1.00 -3.72
CA PHE A 71 -5.93 0.73 -2.65
C PHE A 71 -4.49 1.02 -3.09
N THR A 72 -4.14 0.71 -4.35
CA THR A 72 -2.83 1.07 -4.91
C THR A 72 -2.64 2.59 -4.97
N THR A 73 -3.66 3.33 -5.40
CA THR A 73 -3.66 4.80 -5.39
C THR A 73 -3.52 5.36 -3.98
N ASP A 74 -4.21 4.78 -3.00
CA ASP A 74 -4.13 5.18 -1.59
C ASP A 74 -2.71 5.01 -1.03
N LEU A 75 -2.04 3.89 -1.34
CA LEU A 75 -0.64 3.68 -0.97
C LEU A 75 0.30 4.70 -1.63
N MET A 76 0.03 5.09 -2.88
CA MET A 76 0.79 6.17 -3.54
C MET A 76 0.57 7.51 -2.86
N THR A 77 -0.66 7.84 -2.48
CA THR A 77 -0.99 9.06 -1.74
C THR A 77 -0.25 9.11 -0.40
N ILE A 78 -0.28 8.02 0.37
CA ILE A 78 0.46 7.92 1.64
C ILE A 78 1.96 8.09 1.39
N ARG A 79 2.53 7.41 0.38
CA ARG A 79 3.94 7.55 0.00
C ARG A 79 4.29 9.00 -0.29
N SER A 80 3.50 9.69 -1.09
CA SER A 80 3.73 11.08 -1.44
C SER A 80 3.65 12.00 -0.22
N ARG A 81 2.78 11.72 0.75
CA ARG A 81 2.75 12.48 2.01
C ARG A 81 4.06 12.34 2.80
N TYR A 82 4.55 11.12 2.98
CA TYR A 82 5.83 10.88 3.65
C TYR A 82 6.99 11.57 2.94
N LYS A 83 7.06 11.45 1.62
CA LYS A 83 8.09 12.13 0.83
C LYS A 83 7.96 13.65 0.89
N ASN A 84 6.74 14.18 1.02
CA ASN A 84 6.54 15.62 1.18
C ASN A 84 7.12 16.15 2.50
N ASP A 85 7.23 15.28 3.50
CA ASP A 85 7.76 15.57 4.83
C ASP A 85 9.21 15.09 5.01
N GLY A 86 9.90 14.70 3.92
CA GLY A 86 11.33 14.37 3.93
C GLY A 86 11.68 12.90 3.98
N TYR A 87 10.70 12.01 4.12
CA TYR A 87 10.92 10.57 4.18
C TYR A 87 11.05 9.98 2.76
N LEU A 88 12.15 10.32 2.07
CA LEU A 88 12.36 9.95 0.66
C LEU A 88 12.46 8.44 0.42
N PHE A 89 12.91 7.71 1.43
CA PHE A 89 13.15 6.26 1.38
C PHE A 89 12.04 5.42 2.03
N VAL A 90 10.87 6.01 2.27
CA VAL A 90 9.72 5.29 2.83
C VAL A 90 9.36 4.05 2.01
N LYS A 91 9.10 2.93 2.69
CA LYS A 91 8.73 1.65 2.10
C LYS A 91 7.45 1.11 2.72
N PHE A 92 6.71 0.35 1.92
CA PHE A 92 5.59 -0.46 2.38
C PHE A 92 6.05 -1.91 2.29
N ASN A 93 6.56 -2.44 3.39
CA ASN A 93 7.24 -3.74 3.42
C ASN A 93 6.25 -4.90 3.29
N ASN A 94 5.00 -4.69 3.72
CA ASN A 94 3.94 -5.67 3.61
C ASN A 94 2.58 -4.95 3.54
N SER A 95 1.97 -4.91 2.36
CA SER A 95 0.56 -4.55 2.21
C SER A 95 -0.22 -5.85 2.04
N GLY A 96 -0.65 -6.42 3.16
CA GLY A 96 -1.35 -7.70 3.20
C GLY A 96 -2.85 -7.52 2.98
N LEU A 97 -3.44 -8.40 2.17
CA LEU A 97 -4.89 -8.53 2.03
C LEU A 97 -5.28 -9.92 2.52
N SER A 98 -6.06 -9.99 3.59
CA SER A 98 -6.58 -11.24 4.13
C SER A 98 -8.08 -11.32 3.85
N TYR A 99 -8.47 -12.26 3.01
CA TYR A 99 -9.88 -12.48 2.67
C TYR A 99 -10.48 -13.53 3.59
N ASN A 100 -11.74 -13.33 3.99
CA ASN A 100 -12.48 -14.35 4.73
C ASN A 100 -12.84 -15.55 3.81
N GLU A 101 -13.37 -16.64 4.38
CA GLU A 101 -13.60 -17.91 3.68
C GLU A 101 -14.44 -17.76 2.41
N ASP A 102 -15.41 -16.85 2.44
CA ASP A 102 -16.27 -16.57 1.32
C ASP A 102 -15.82 -15.34 0.51
N SER A 103 -14.67 -14.71 0.79
CA SER A 103 -14.14 -13.50 0.13
C SER A 103 -15.09 -12.29 0.06
N SER A 104 -16.15 -12.27 0.87
CA SER A 104 -17.03 -11.11 1.02
C SER A 104 -16.42 -9.98 1.83
N LEU A 105 -15.41 -10.30 2.66
CA LEU A 105 -14.70 -9.36 3.52
C LEU A 105 -13.18 -9.45 3.29
N VAL A 106 -12.51 -8.31 3.42
CA VAL A 106 -11.05 -8.21 3.39
C VAL A 106 -10.54 -7.37 4.56
N ASP A 107 -9.56 -7.91 5.27
CA ASP A 107 -8.72 -7.19 6.21
C ASP A 107 -7.49 -6.67 5.48
N ILE A 108 -7.20 -5.39 5.66
CA ILE A 108 -6.06 -4.70 5.05
C ILE A 108 -5.02 -4.46 6.14
N THR A 109 -3.78 -4.88 5.90
CA THR A 109 -2.65 -4.54 6.75
C THR A 109 -1.63 -3.72 5.95
N ILE A 110 -1.24 -2.57 6.46
CA ILE A 110 -0.22 -1.70 5.87
C ILE A 110 0.94 -1.56 6.84
N SER A 111 2.06 -2.23 6.56
CA SER A 111 3.30 -2.06 7.32
C SER A 111 4.21 -1.05 6.63
N ILE A 112 4.46 0.06 7.32
CA ILE A 112 5.28 1.18 6.86
C ILE A 112 6.66 1.10 7.50
N ASP A 113 7.69 1.31 6.69
CA ASP A 113 9.03 1.63 7.14
C ASP A 113 9.33 3.04 6.66
N GLU A 114 9.24 4.01 7.56
CA GLU A 114 9.36 5.44 7.25
C GLU A 114 10.78 5.79 6.78
N GLY A 115 11.78 5.06 7.28
CA GLY A 115 13.19 5.41 7.09
C GLY A 115 13.57 6.70 7.82
N GLN A 116 14.66 7.33 7.37
CA GLN A 116 15.13 8.59 7.94
C GLN A 116 14.66 9.78 7.11
N VAL A 117 14.39 10.89 7.80
CA VAL A 117 14.18 12.19 7.15
C VAL A 117 15.46 12.62 6.45
N VAL A 118 15.34 12.99 5.18
CA VAL A 118 16.44 13.54 4.38
C VAL A 118 16.32 15.05 4.32
N THR A 119 17.34 15.75 4.84
CA THR A 119 17.47 17.20 4.74
C THR A 119 18.45 17.58 3.62
N LEU A 120 18.23 18.73 2.99
CA LEU A 120 19.19 19.39 2.10
C LEU A 120 20.48 19.65 2.87
N GLY A 121 21.56 19.02 2.43
CA GLY A 121 22.91 19.30 2.93
C GLY A 121 23.46 20.65 2.42
N LYS A 122 24.77 20.69 2.18
CA LYS A 122 25.40 21.86 1.55
C LYS A 122 25.07 21.87 0.06
N ILE A 123 24.46 22.94 -0.43
CA ILE A 123 24.20 23.14 -1.86
C ILE A 123 25.41 23.89 -2.44
N ASP A 124 26.19 23.22 -3.28
CA ASP A 124 27.31 23.84 -4.01
C ASP A 124 26.82 24.27 -5.40
N ILE A 125 26.68 25.58 -5.61
CA ILE A 125 26.27 26.16 -6.90
C ILE A 125 27.53 26.43 -7.72
N ASN A 126 27.61 25.87 -8.93
CA ASN A 126 28.74 26.06 -9.83
C ASN A 126 28.28 26.79 -11.10
N GLY A 127 29.12 27.70 -11.62
CA GLY A 127 28.90 28.34 -12.92
C GLY A 127 28.08 29.64 -12.90
N ASN A 128 27.80 30.21 -11.73
CA ASN A 128 27.23 31.55 -11.59
C ASN A 128 28.34 32.63 -11.61
N THR A 129 28.29 33.53 -12.58
CA THR A 129 29.25 34.65 -12.66
C THR A 129 28.64 35.99 -12.24
N GLU A 130 27.31 36.12 -12.25
CA GLU A 130 26.61 37.39 -11.98
C GLU A 130 25.80 37.41 -10.67
N LEU A 131 25.27 36.27 -10.23
CA LEU A 131 24.44 36.16 -9.03
C LEU A 131 25.15 35.35 -7.96
N LYS A 132 25.03 35.75 -6.69
CA LYS A 132 25.56 34.97 -5.57
C LYS A 132 24.69 33.75 -5.30
N ASP A 133 25.30 32.68 -4.82
CA ASP A 133 24.63 31.42 -4.43
C ASP A 133 23.39 31.67 -3.55
N ALA A 134 23.52 32.54 -2.55
CA ALA A 134 22.41 32.91 -1.65
C ALA A 134 21.22 33.56 -2.38
N GLN A 135 21.46 34.32 -3.45
CA GLN A 135 20.40 34.96 -4.23
C GLN A 135 19.67 33.94 -5.11
N ILE A 136 20.41 32.97 -5.66
CA ILE A 136 19.84 31.86 -6.43
C ILE A 136 19.01 30.96 -5.51
N LEU A 137 19.55 30.60 -4.35
CA LEU A 137 18.87 29.81 -3.32
C LEU A 137 17.59 30.50 -2.81
N SER A 138 17.66 31.80 -2.53
CA SER A 138 16.48 32.58 -2.12
C SER A 138 15.42 32.69 -3.22
N ALA A 139 15.82 32.74 -4.49
CA ALA A 139 14.87 32.77 -5.61
C ALA A 139 14.17 31.41 -5.83
N LEU A 140 14.87 30.31 -5.49
CA LEU A 140 14.33 28.95 -5.53
C LEU A 140 13.61 28.53 -4.24
N ASN A 141 13.53 29.42 -3.24
CA ASN A 141 12.99 29.17 -1.90
C ASN A 141 13.66 27.98 -1.17
N PHE A 142 14.98 27.79 -1.37
CA PHE A 142 15.75 26.77 -0.64
C PHE A 142 16.72 27.42 0.35
N ALA A 143 16.79 26.88 1.56
CA ALA A 143 17.82 27.13 2.55
C ALA A 143 18.58 25.83 2.87
N SER A 144 19.86 25.95 3.24
CA SER A 144 20.63 24.79 3.71
C SER A 144 20.02 24.28 5.02
N GLY A 145 19.68 22.99 5.08
CA GLY A 145 18.91 22.38 6.18
C GLY A 145 17.43 22.14 5.88
N ASP A 146 16.90 22.63 4.76
CA ASP A 146 15.49 22.42 4.39
C ASP A 146 15.18 20.95 4.10
N VAL A 147 13.96 20.52 4.43
CA VAL A 147 13.50 19.16 4.15
C VAL A 147 13.32 18.96 2.64
N LEU A 148 13.97 17.93 2.09
CA LEU A 148 13.79 17.58 0.67
C LEU A 148 12.42 16.95 0.47
N ASN A 149 11.61 17.55 -0.41
CA ASN A 149 10.28 17.07 -0.71
C ASN A 149 10.08 16.83 -2.22
N ASP A 150 9.24 15.86 -2.61
CA ASP A 150 9.01 15.52 -4.03
C ASP A 150 8.41 16.70 -4.83
N LYS A 151 7.72 17.65 -4.19
CA LYS A 151 7.16 18.85 -4.87
C LYS A 151 8.25 19.81 -5.33
N ALA A 152 9.37 19.86 -4.61
CA ALA A 152 10.50 20.72 -4.89
C ALA A 152 11.33 20.21 -6.08
N SER A 153 11.25 18.92 -6.41
CA SER A 153 12.00 18.30 -7.51
C SER A 153 11.36 18.46 -8.90
N ASN A 154 10.09 18.91 -9.00
CA ASN A 154 9.32 18.90 -10.25
C ASN A 154 9.12 20.28 -10.90
N GLN A 155 10.00 21.25 -10.62
CA GLN A 155 10.06 22.53 -11.34
C GLN A 155 11.35 22.61 -12.15
N THR A 156 11.38 21.94 -13.31
CA THR A 156 12.37 22.15 -14.39
C THR A 156 11.69 22.01 -15.73
#